data_AF-A0A9X6MF99-F1
#
_entry.id   AF-A0A9X6MF99-F1
#
_cell.length_a   1.000
_cell.length_b   1.000
_cell.length_c   1.000
_cell.angle_alpha   90.00
_cell.angle_beta   90.00
_cell.angle_gamma   90.00
#
_symmetry.space_group_name_H-M   'P 1'
#
loop_
_entity.id
_entity.type
_entity.pdbx_description
1 polymer ?
#
loop_
_entity_poly.entity_id
_entity_poly.type
_entity_poly.pdbx_seq_one_letter_code
_entity_poly.pdbx_strand_id
1 'polypeptide(L)'
;MFTKIAKESKKNFLEWLINKDMLVNNEAIYLINYFINNYELLDKFHFVELEGLNKAPTTLEIRTKCGLKERQAHLEFIDKNKNFETNSISEVIHFLQYNPQLEVYIGIKMEKLLCIEILDIIEENPFYKDDKINIENVSVKAEEFLIHVLVSQEKKRLMKAIDLALDKRDEAEFLRFSKKYNELTYRFPILDVDVRKIKRLC
;
A
#
# COMPACT_ATOMS: atom_id res chain seq x y z
N MET A 1 5.90 -7.39 21.91
CA MET A 1 5.32 -8.70 22.31
C MET A 1 4.81 -9.23 21.00
N PHE A 2 5.49 -10.20 20.37
CA PHE A 2 5.29 -10.46 18.93
C PHE A 2 3.83 -10.77 18.61
N THR A 3 3.15 -9.82 17.97
CA THR A 3 1.74 -9.93 17.59
C THR A 3 1.66 -10.79 16.33
N LYS A 4 1.29 -12.06 16.50
CA LYS A 4 1.02 -12.95 15.38
C LYS A 4 -0.36 -12.64 14.82
N ILE A 5 -0.44 -12.20 13.57
CA ILE A 5 -1.70 -11.95 12.88
C ILE A 5 -2.28 -13.27 12.33
N ALA A 6 -3.61 -13.41 12.38
CA ALA A 6 -4.29 -14.58 11.85
C ALA A 6 -4.11 -14.72 10.33
N LYS A 7 -3.94 -15.96 9.84
CA LYS A 7 -3.83 -16.25 8.40
C LYS A 7 -5.00 -15.69 7.59
N GLU A 8 -6.20 -15.74 8.16
CA GLU A 8 -7.42 -15.24 7.50
C GLU A 8 -7.35 -13.74 7.24
N SER A 9 -6.86 -12.94 8.20
CA SER A 9 -6.68 -11.50 8.01
C SER A 9 -5.71 -11.19 6.87
N LYS A 10 -4.60 -11.94 6.80
CA LYS A 10 -3.62 -11.81 5.70
C LYS A 10 -4.24 -12.17 4.36
N LYS A 11 -5.00 -13.26 4.30
CA LYS A 11 -5.70 -13.70 3.09
C LYS A 11 -6.71 -12.66 2.61
N ASN A 12 -7.57 -12.16 3.51
CA ASN A 12 -8.57 -11.13 3.21
C ASN A 12 -7.90 -9.86 2.67
N PHE A 13 -6.78 -9.45 3.26
CA PHE A 13 -6.01 -8.33 2.75
C PHE A 13 -5.47 -8.58 1.34
N LEU A 14 -4.91 -9.76 1.06
CA LEU A 14 -4.38 -10.11 -0.27
C LEU A 14 -5.49 -10.13 -1.33
N GLU A 15 -6.67 -10.65 -1.00
CA GLU A 15 -7.85 -10.60 -1.86
C GLU A 15 -8.32 -9.16 -2.11
N TRP A 16 -8.36 -8.34 -1.05
CA TRP A 16 -8.64 -6.90 -1.17
C TRP A 16 -7.62 -6.19 -2.09
N LEU A 17 -6.33 -6.52 -1.97
CA LEU A 17 -5.24 -5.92 -2.75
C LEU A 17 -5.41 -6.18 -4.25
N ILE A 18 -5.83 -7.39 -4.63
CA ILE A 18 -6.16 -7.74 -6.02
C ILE A 18 -7.42 -7.02 -6.47
N ASN A 19 -8.50 -7.05 -5.68
CA ASN A 19 -9.80 -6.49 -6.05
C ASN A 19 -9.79 -4.98 -6.25
N LYS A 20 -8.87 -4.27 -5.60
CA LYS A 20 -8.67 -2.83 -5.79
C LYS A 20 -7.88 -2.48 -7.05
N ASP A 21 -7.50 -3.47 -7.86
CA ASP A 21 -6.72 -3.30 -9.09
C ASP A 21 -5.43 -2.48 -8.85
N MET A 22 -4.77 -2.71 -7.70
CA MET A 22 -3.55 -1.97 -7.32
C MET A 22 -2.27 -2.57 -7.94
N LEU A 23 -2.40 -3.66 -8.68
CA LEU A 23 -1.28 -4.35 -9.33
C LEU A 23 -1.44 -4.18 -10.85
N VAL A 24 -0.46 -3.55 -11.52
CA VAL A 24 -0.50 -3.36 -13.00
C VAL A 24 -0.08 -4.62 -13.73
N ASN A 25 0.81 -5.40 -13.11
CA ASN A 25 1.45 -6.52 -13.77
C ASN A 25 0.69 -7.81 -13.42
N ASN A 26 0.25 -8.53 -14.46
CA ASN A 26 -0.35 -9.87 -14.35
C ASN A 26 0.54 -10.83 -13.56
N GLU A 27 1.87 -10.67 -13.62
CA GLU A 27 2.79 -11.47 -12.83
C GLU A 27 2.66 -11.17 -11.33
N ALA A 28 2.52 -9.89 -10.94
CA ALA A 28 2.35 -9.54 -9.52
C ALA A 28 1.03 -10.09 -8.97
N ILE A 29 -0.05 -10.02 -9.78
CA ILE A 29 -1.33 -10.67 -9.47
C ILE A 29 -1.13 -12.19 -9.32
N TYR A 30 -0.34 -12.81 -10.19
CA TYR A 30 -0.01 -14.23 -10.12
C TYR A 30 0.71 -14.61 -8.82
N LEU A 31 1.68 -13.81 -8.37
CA LEU A 31 2.35 -14.02 -7.08
C LEU A 31 1.36 -13.94 -5.89
N ILE A 32 0.50 -12.92 -5.87
CA ILE A 32 -0.48 -12.77 -4.78
C ILE A 32 -1.49 -13.92 -4.80
N ASN A 33 -1.97 -14.33 -5.98
CA ASN A 33 -2.82 -15.51 -6.12
C ASN A 33 -2.12 -16.78 -5.65
N TYR A 34 -0.82 -16.93 -5.93
CA TYR A 34 -0.03 -18.04 -5.40
C TYR A 34 -0.02 -18.02 -3.87
N PHE A 35 0.11 -16.86 -3.22
CA PHE A 35 0.03 -16.74 -1.76
C PHE A 35 -1.35 -17.13 -1.21
N ILE A 36 -2.43 -16.64 -1.84
CA ILE A 36 -3.81 -16.95 -1.43
C ILE A 36 -4.09 -18.46 -1.55
N ASN A 37 -3.64 -19.08 -2.64
CA ASN A 37 -3.87 -20.51 -2.90
C ASN A 37 -3.03 -21.43 -2.00
N ASN A 38 -1.91 -20.94 -1.48
CA ASN A 38 -1.02 -21.70 -0.58
C ASN A 38 -1.13 -21.16 0.85
N TYR A 39 -2.29 -21.41 1.47
CA TYR A 39 -2.65 -20.84 2.78
C TYR A 39 -1.60 -21.06 3.88
N GLU A 40 -0.87 -22.19 3.85
CA GLU A 40 0.19 -22.49 4.83
C GLU A 40 1.40 -21.54 4.73
N LEU A 41 1.67 -20.94 3.56
CA LEU A 41 2.74 -19.93 3.43
C LEU A 41 2.42 -18.66 4.23
N LEU A 42 1.14 -18.34 4.45
CA LEU A 42 0.73 -17.15 5.20
C LEU A 42 1.14 -17.19 6.67
N ASP A 43 1.39 -18.38 7.23
CA ASP A 43 1.97 -18.52 8.58
C ASP A 43 3.44 -18.07 8.65
N LYS A 44 4.14 -18.11 7.52
CA LYS A 44 5.57 -17.75 7.39
C LYS A 44 5.80 -16.37 6.83
N PHE A 45 4.75 -15.71 6.36
CA PHE A 45 4.82 -14.37 5.80
C PHE A 45 4.50 -13.33 6.85
N HIS A 46 5.46 -12.47 7.14
CA HIS A 46 5.34 -11.40 8.13
C HIS A 46 5.24 -10.08 7.39
N PHE A 47 4.05 -9.48 7.37
CA PHE A 47 3.88 -8.16 6.77
C PHE A 47 4.41 -7.12 7.75
N VAL A 48 5.40 -6.34 7.33
CA VAL A 48 6.08 -5.37 8.20
C VAL A 48 6.11 -4.00 7.55
N GLU A 49 6.37 -2.98 8.36
CA GLU A 49 6.60 -1.65 7.82
C GLU A 49 7.80 -1.66 6.85
N LEU A 50 7.72 -0.82 5.81
CA LEU A 50 8.83 -0.65 4.87
C LEU A 50 10.09 -0.15 5.57
N GLU A 51 9.92 0.69 6.59
CA GLU A 51 10.99 1.11 7.49
C GLU A 51 11.46 -0.11 8.28
N GLY A 52 12.67 -0.60 7.97
CA GLY A 52 13.25 -1.77 8.64
C GLY A 52 13.10 -3.09 7.89
N LEU A 53 12.36 -3.13 6.76
CA LEU A 53 12.26 -4.33 5.91
C LEU A 53 13.65 -4.88 5.57
N ASN A 54 14.55 -3.99 5.13
CA ASN A 54 15.92 -4.34 4.77
C ASN A 54 16.79 -4.87 5.93
N LYS A 55 16.28 -4.95 7.17
CA LYS A 55 16.98 -5.57 8.31
C LYS A 55 16.70 -7.06 8.43
N ALA A 56 15.57 -7.53 7.91
CA ALA A 56 15.22 -8.93 7.92
C ALA A 56 16.16 -9.77 7.02
N PRO A 57 16.31 -11.08 7.31
CA PRO A 57 17.17 -11.99 6.53
C PRO A 57 16.61 -12.28 5.14
N THR A 58 15.29 -12.47 5.04
CA THR A 58 14.58 -12.72 3.79
C THR A 58 13.46 -11.71 3.64
N THR A 59 13.54 -10.92 2.57
CA THR A 59 12.65 -9.79 2.32
C THR A 59 11.98 -9.88 0.97
N LEU A 60 10.73 -9.46 0.92
CA LEU A 60 9.96 -9.29 -0.29
C LEU A 60 9.33 -7.89 -0.28
N GLU A 61 9.84 -6.99 -1.12
CA GLU A 61 9.20 -5.68 -1.35
C GLU A 61 8.27 -5.79 -2.56
N ILE A 62 7.00 -5.37 -2.40
CA ILE A 62 6.02 -5.29 -3.49
C ILE A 62 5.63 -3.83 -3.71
N ARG A 63 5.69 -3.36 -4.96
CA ARG A 63 5.42 -1.97 -5.34
C ARG A 63 4.15 -1.91 -6.19
N THR A 64 3.11 -1.24 -5.67
CA THR A 64 1.80 -1.07 -6.34
C THR A 64 1.84 0.01 -7.43
N LYS A 65 0.79 0.08 -8.28
CA LYS A 65 0.74 0.95 -9.50
C LYS A 65 1.22 2.37 -9.25
N CYS A 66 0.81 2.96 -8.13
CA CYS A 66 1.00 4.38 -7.86
C CYS A 66 2.38 4.73 -7.25
N GLY A 67 3.20 3.73 -6.91
CA GLY A 67 4.53 3.93 -6.36
C GLY A 67 5.65 3.86 -7.39
N LEU A 68 5.34 3.49 -8.64
CA LEU A 68 6.32 3.17 -9.67
C LEU A 68 6.51 4.31 -10.65
N LYS A 69 7.77 4.69 -10.86
CA LYS A 69 8.19 5.33 -12.12
C LYS A 69 8.39 4.21 -13.14
N GLU A 70 8.05 4.43 -14.41
CA GLU A 70 8.00 3.44 -15.52
C GLU A 70 9.25 2.53 -15.73
N ARG A 71 10.33 2.72 -14.95
CA ARG A 71 11.59 1.97 -15.02
C ARG A 71 11.92 1.14 -13.77
N GLN A 72 11.04 1.09 -12.77
CA GLN A 72 11.30 0.37 -11.52
C GLN A 72 10.67 -1.02 -11.53
N ALA A 73 11.39 -2.00 -10.98
CA ALA A 73 10.86 -3.34 -10.78
C ALA A 73 9.67 -3.31 -9.80
N HIS A 74 8.59 -4.00 -10.16
CA HIS A 74 7.36 -4.11 -9.36
C HIS A 74 7.55 -4.87 -8.04
N LEU A 75 8.63 -5.63 -7.95
CA LEU A 75 8.94 -6.50 -6.84
C LEU A 75 10.45 -6.65 -6.72
N GLU A 76 10.91 -6.88 -5.50
CA GLU A 76 12.29 -7.22 -5.18
C GLU A 76 12.30 -8.24 -4.05
N PHE A 77 12.91 -9.41 -4.30
CA PHE A 77 13.07 -10.48 -3.33
C PHE A 77 14.55 -10.68 -3.02
N ILE A 78 14.90 -10.74 -1.74
CA ILE A 78 16.28 -10.89 -1.27
C ILE A 78 16.29 -11.92 -0.12
N ASP A 79 17.09 -12.97 -0.23
CA ASP A 79 17.49 -13.86 0.85
C ASP A 79 19.01 -13.70 1.08
N LYS A 80 19.37 -13.03 2.18
CA LYS A 80 20.77 -12.73 2.51
C LYS A 80 21.56 -13.97 2.94
N ASN A 81 20.89 -14.96 3.53
CA ASN A 81 21.56 -16.16 4.01
C ASN A 81 22.01 -17.03 2.83
N LYS A 82 21.24 -17.02 1.73
CA LYS A 82 21.54 -17.76 0.50
C LYS A 82 22.17 -16.91 -0.60
N ASN A 83 22.45 -15.62 -0.34
CA ASN A 83 22.92 -14.66 -1.33
C ASN A 83 22.09 -14.68 -2.62
N PHE A 84 20.76 -14.76 -2.47
CA PHE A 84 19.83 -14.84 -3.59
C PHE A 84 19.01 -13.55 -3.67
N GLU A 85 19.05 -12.90 -4.82
CA GLU A 85 18.30 -11.68 -5.10
C GLU A 85 17.65 -11.80 -6.48
N THR A 86 16.37 -11.45 -6.58
CA THR A 86 15.64 -11.49 -7.84
C THR A 86 14.48 -10.51 -7.87
N ASN A 87 14.18 -10.02 -9.07
CA ASN A 87 12.98 -9.26 -9.38
C ASN A 87 11.96 -10.09 -10.18
N SER A 88 12.28 -11.36 -10.46
CA SER A 88 11.47 -12.28 -11.26
C SER A 88 10.50 -13.07 -10.39
N ILE A 89 9.21 -12.97 -10.69
CA ILE A 89 8.16 -13.62 -9.90
C ILE A 89 8.23 -15.14 -10.00
N SER A 90 8.55 -15.67 -11.18
CA SER A 90 8.74 -17.11 -11.38
C SER A 90 9.87 -17.66 -10.53
N GLU A 91 10.97 -16.91 -10.40
CA GLU A 91 12.09 -17.30 -9.55
C GLU A 91 11.74 -17.22 -8.07
N VAL A 92 10.99 -16.20 -7.64
CA VAL A 92 10.47 -16.13 -6.25
C VAL A 92 9.60 -17.34 -5.94
N ILE A 93 8.64 -17.67 -6.81
CA ILE A 93 7.75 -18.82 -6.58
C ILE A 93 8.56 -20.11 -6.48
N HIS A 94 9.47 -20.35 -7.42
CA HIS A 94 10.34 -21.53 -7.39
C HIS A 94 11.18 -21.59 -6.11
N PHE A 95 11.73 -20.46 -5.68
CA PHE A 95 12.51 -20.36 -4.46
C PHE A 95 11.66 -20.69 -3.22
N LEU A 96 10.43 -20.18 -3.13
CA LEU A 96 9.51 -20.47 -2.03
C LEU A 96 9.06 -21.93 -2.01
N GLN A 97 8.81 -22.52 -3.18
CA GLN A 97 8.49 -23.95 -3.31
C GLN A 97 9.61 -24.84 -2.78
N TYR A 98 10.86 -24.47 -3.04
CA TYR A 98 12.03 -25.19 -2.54
C TYR A 98 12.29 -24.96 -1.03
N ASN A 99 11.81 -23.83 -0.49
CA ASN A 99 12.06 -23.42 0.91
C ASN A 99 10.74 -23.18 1.68
N PRO A 100 9.89 -24.20 1.90
CA PRO A 100 8.54 -24.03 2.46
C PRO A 100 8.51 -23.57 3.93
N GLN A 101 9.62 -23.73 4.65
CA GLN A 101 9.74 -23.30 6.06
C GLN A 101 10.32 -21.89 6.22
N LEU A 102 10.66 -21.23 5.12
CA LEU A 102 11.31 -19.92 5.13
C LEU A 102 10.35 -18.84 5.62
N GLU A 103 10.76 -18.12 6.65
CA GLU A 103 10.08 -16.90 7.08
C GLU A 103 10.44 -15.75 6.12
N VAL A 104 9.42 -15.09 5.58
CA VAL A 104 9.57 -14.01 4.59
C VAL A 104 8.93 -12.76 5.15
N TYR A 105 9.71 -11.69 5.21
CA TYR A 105 9.23 -10.38 5.65
C TYR A 105 8.79 -9.60 4.43
N ILE A 106 7.53 -9.20 4.39
CA ILE A 106 6.90 -8.59 3.22
C ILE A 106 6.61 -7.12 3.53
N GLY A 107 7.12 -6.22 2.69
CA GLY A 107 6.77 -4.81 2.72
C GLY A 107 6.02 -4.42 1.45
N ILE A 108 4.93 -3.68 1.58
CA ILE A 108 4.14 -3.23 0.43
C ILE A 108 4.18 -1.71 0.33
N LYS A 109 4.65 -1.21 -0.81
CA LYS A 109 4.68 0.20 -1.13
C LYS A 109 3.42 0.60 -1.88
N MET A 110 2.59 1.42 -1.22
CA MET A 110 1.30 1.91 -1.72
C MET A 110 1.09 3.40 -1.43
N GLU A 111 0.08 4.00 -2.04
CA GLU A 111 -0.35 5.36 -1.74
C GLU A 111 -0.85 5.50 -0.29
N LYS A 112 -0.56 6.65 0.33
CA LYS A 112 -0.95 6.96 1.73
C LYS A 112 -2.44 6.75 2.02
N LEU A 113 -3.30 6.97 1.03
CA LEU A 113 -4.76 6.77 1.09
C LEU A 113 -5.19 5.33 1.32
N LEU A 114 -4.36 4.38 0.91
CA LEU A 114 -4.66 2.96 0.85
C LEU A 114 -3.90 2.21 1.95
N CYS A 115 -3.03 2.91 2.68
CA CYS A 115 -2.29 2.42 3.85
C CYS A 115 -3.18 1.95 5.01
N ILE A 116 -4.48 2.25 5.04
CA ILE A 116 -5.35 1.86 6.18
C ILE A 116 -5.45 0.34 6.29
N GLU A 117 -5.71 -0.31 5.16
CA GLU A 117 -6.09 -1.72 5.12
C GLU A 117 -4.89 -2.64 5.36
N ILE A 118 -3.68 -2.13 5.12
CA ILE A 118 -2.46 -2.85 5.48
C ILE A 118 -2.19 -2.80 6.99
N LEU A 119 -2.65 -1.78 7.73
CA LEU A 119 -2.37 -1.66 9.17
C LEU A 119 -2.92 -2.85 9.97
N ASP A 120 -4.03 -3.43 9.53
CA ASP A 120 -4.66 -4.58 10.18
C ASP A 120 -3.83 -5.87 10.09
N ILE A 121 -2.82 -5.88 9.22
CA ILE A 121 -1.95 -7.04 9.01
C ILE A 121 -0.47 -6.76 9.31
N ILE A 122 -0.09 -5.54 9.68
CA ILE A 122 1.29 -5.20 10.05
C ILE A 122 1.68 -5.90 11.36
N GLU A 123 2.85 -6.52 11.34
CA GLU A 123 3.49 -7.24 12.45
C GLU A 123 4.76 -6.52 12.92
N GLU A 124 5.13 -6.73 14.19
CA GLU A 124 6.43 -6.27 14.72
C GLU A 124 7.58 -7.00 14.00
N ASN A 125 8.54 -6.26 13.45
CA ASN A 125 9.73 -6.83 12.86
C ASN A 125 10.79 -7.13 13.95
N PRO A 126 11.14 -8.39 14.25
CA PRO A 126 12.13 -8.72 15.29
C PRO A 126 13.54 -8.19 14.97
N PHE A 127 13.83 -7.93 13.69
CA PHE A 127 15.12 -7.41 13.22
C PHE A 127 15.18 -5.89 13.18
N TYR A 128 14.06 -5.22 13.42
CA TYR A 128 13.95 -3.78 13.47
C TYR A 128 13.17 -3.37 14.71
N LYS A 129 13.91 -3.04 15.76
CA LYS A 129 13.34 -2.36 16.92
C LYS A 129 13.19 -0.90 16.54
N ASP A 130 11.96 -0.45 16.32
CA ASP A 130 11.70 0.97 16.31
C ASP A 130 11.81 1.44 17.77
N ASP A 131 13.00 1.93 18.15
CA ASP A 131 13.24 2.57 19.44
C ASP A 131 12.37 3.85 19.62
N LYS A 132 11.55 4.20 18.61
CA LYS A 132 10.68 5.37 18.57
C LYS A 132 9.19 5.06 18.59
N ILE A 133 8.73 4.07 19.36
CA ILE A 133 7.36 4.15 19.91
C ILE A 133 7.34 5.24 20.98
N ASN A 134 7.59 6.48 20.57
CA ASN A 134 7.25 7.66 21.35
C ASN A 134 5.73 7.77 21.20
N ILE A 135 5.00 7.53 22.28
CA ILE A 135 3.53 7.50 22.29
C ILE A 135 2.94 8.81 21.69
N GLU A 136 3.67 9.91 21.81
CA GLU A 136 3.37 11.19 21.15
C GLU A 136 3.41 11.12 19.62
N ASN A 137 4.39 10.43 19.03
CA ASN A 137 4.48 10.25 17.57
C ASN A 137 3.35 9.37 17.04
N VAL A 138 2.87 8.40 17.83
CA VAL A 138 1.71 7.56 17.46
C VAL A 138 0.43 8.40 17.45
N SER A 139 0.24 9.26 18.45
CA SER A 139 -0.90 10.20 18.49
C SER A 139 -0.89 11.16 17.30
N VAL A 140 0.27 11.76 17.01
CA VAL A 140 0.42 12.70 15.87
C VAL A 140 0.18 11.97 14.54
N LYS A 141 0.74 10.77 14.35
CA LYS A 141 0.49 9.96 13.15
C LYS A 141 -0.99 9.59 13.01
N ALA A 142 -1.68 9.27 14.11
CA ALA A 142 -3.11 8.96 14.11
C ALA A 142 -3.97 10.20 13.77
N GLU A 143 -3.60 11.38 14.26
CA GLU A 143 -4.27 12.64 13.93
C GLU A 143 -4.05 13.04 12.47
N GLU A 144 -2.81 13.01 11.99
CA GLU A 144 -2.47 13.26 10.58
C GLU A 144 -3.22 12.29 9.66
N PHE A 145 -3.31 11.03 10.07
CA PHE A 145 -4.06 10.00 9.38
C PHE A 145 -5.56 10.26 9.37
N LEU A 146 -6.16 10.61 10.50
CA LEU A 146 -7.59 10.93 10.59
C LEU A 146 -7.94 12.13 9.71
N ILE A 147 -7.13 13.18 9.76
CA ILE A 147 -7.27 14.37 8.91
C ILE A 147 -7.20 13.96 7.44
N HIS A 148 -6.23 13.12 7.09
CA HIS A 148 -6.06 12.60 5.75
C HIS A 148 -7.33 11.87 5.25
N VAL A 149 -7.90 10.97 6.06
CA VAL A 149 -9.14 10.23 5.70
C VAL A 149 -10.31 11.19 5.48
N LEU A 150 -10.55 12.10 6.43
CA LEU A 150 -11.68 13.03 6.38
C LEU A 150 -11.60 13.96 5.17
N VAL A 151 -10.42 14.54 4.92
CA VAL A 151 -10.20 15.42 3.77
C VAL A 151 -10.42 14.68 2.46
N SER A 152 -9.94 13.45 2.37
CA SER A 152 -10.03 12.64 1.15
C SER A 152 -11.45 12.19 0.83
N GLN A 153 -12.22 11.84 1.85
CA GLN A 153 -13.65 11.56 1.70
C GLN A 153 -14.43 12.81 1.26
N GLU A 154 -14.14 13.97 1.86
CA GLU A 154 -14.80 15.22 1.48
C GLU A 154 -14.43 15.65 0.05
N LYS A 155 -13.17 15.50 -0.38
CA LYS A 155 -12.76 15.73 -1.79
C LYS A 155 -13.56 14.86 -2.75
N LYS A 156 -13.70 13.55 -2.46
CA LYS A 156 -14.50 12.62 -3.28
C LYS A 156 -15.97 13.03 -3.33
N ARG A 157 -16.55 13.44 -2.20
CA ARG A 157 -17.94 13.92 -2.13
C ARG A 157 -18.14 15.18 -2.96
N LEU A 158 -17.21 16.13 -2.89
CA LEU A 158 -17.24 17.36 -3.66
C LEU A 158 -17.08 17.09 -5.16
N MET A 159 -16.19 16.19 -5.57
CA MET A 159 -16.03 15.82 -6.98
C MET A 159 -17.34 15.29 -7.58
N LYS A 160 -18.01 14.35 -6.87
CA LYS A 160 -19.32 13.85 -7.29
C LYS A 160 -20.38 14.94 -7.39
N ALA A 161 -20.33 15.92 -6.49
CA ALA A 161 -21.26 17.04 -6.50
C ALA A 161 -20.99 18.02 -7.65
N ILE A 162 -19.71 18.21 -8.02
CA ILE A 162 -19.28 18.96 -9.21
C ILE A 162 -19.78 18.27 -10.47
N ASP A 163 -19.58 16.96 -10.60
CA ASP A 163 -20.05 16.18 -11.74
C ASP A 163 -21.58 16.29 -11.89
N LEU A 164 -22.32 16.15 -10.79
CA LEU A 164 -23.78 16.31 -10.79
C LEU A 164 -24.23 17.73 -11.19
N ALA A 165 -23.48 18.76 -10.78
CA ALA A 165 -23.77 20.14 -11.17
C ALA A 165 -23.52 20.36 -12.67
N LEU A 166 -22.47 19.76 -13.22
CA LEU A 166 -22.19 19.78 -14.67
C LEU A 166 -23.29 19.07 -15.46
N ASP A 167 -23.72 17.88 -15.02
CA ASP A 167 -24.81 17.12 -15.66
C ASP A 167 -26.12 17.92 -15.69
N LYS A 168 -26.40 18.66 -14.62
CA LYS A 168 -27.58 19.54 -14.50
C LYS A 168 -27.39 20.91 -15.14
N ARG A 169 -26.19 21.23 -15.64
CA ARG A 169 -25.78 22.56 -16.11
C ARG A 169 -26.04 23.68 -15.08
N ASP A 170 -25.90 23.37 -13.79
CA ASP A 170 -26.05 24.31 -12.69
C ASP A 170 -24.71 25.00 -12.39
N GLU A 171 -24.52 26.18 -12.98
CA GLU A 171 -23.29 26.96 -12.86
C GLU A 171 -23.03 27.42 -11.41
N ALA A 172 -24.08 27.72 -10.64
CA ALA A 172 -23.95 28.23 -9.29
C ALA A 172 -23.44 27.15 -8.33
N GLU A 173 -24.02 25.95 -8.40
CA GLU A 173 -23.56 24.80 -7.60
C GLU A 173 -22.17 24.33 -8.04
N PHE A 174 -21.88 24.34 -9.35
CA PHE A 174 -20.55 24.03 -9.88
C PHE A 174 -19.48 24.95 -9.29
N LEU A 175 -19.69 26.28 -9.33
CA LEU A 175 -18.75 27.25 -8.78
C LEU A 175 -18.59 27.09 -7.27
N ARG A 176 -19.69 26.83 -6.55
CA ARG A 176 -19.66 26.65 -5.09
C ARG A 176 -18.82 25.43 -4.69
N PHE A 177 -19.07 24.27 -5.30
CA PHE A 177 -18.35 23.05 -4.97
C PHE A 177 -16.89 23.09 -5.47
N SER A 178 -16.64 23.68 -6.63
CA SER A 178 -15.28 23.88 -7.15
C SER A 178 -14.45 24.78 -6.24
N LYS A 179 -15.03 25.86 -5.72
CA LYS A 179 -14.37 26.73 -4.74
C LYS A 179 -14.01 25.96 -3.48
N LYS A 180 -14.97 25.23 -2.90
CA LYS A 180 -14.75 24.44 -1.69
C LYS A 180 -13.69 23.35 -1.89
N TYR A 181 -13.68 22.70 -3.06
CA TYR A 181 -12.67 21.71 -3.42
C TYR A 181 -11.26 22.33 -3.50
N ASN A 182 -11.15 23.51 -4.11
CA ASN A 182 -9.88 24.23 -4.21
C ASN A 182 -9.37 24.71 -2.84
N GLU A 183 -10.24 25.22 -1.98
CA GLU A 183 -9.91 25.60 -0.60
C GLU A 183 -9.36 24.40 0.19
N LEU A 184 -10.03 23.25 0.10
CA LEU A 184 -9.59 22.02 0.77
C LEU A 184 -8.23 21.53 0.24
N THR A 185 -8.00 21.70 -1.07
CA THR A 185 -6.74 21.35 -1.73
C THR A 185 -5.59 22.27 -1.30
N TYR A 186 -5.84 23.57 -1.19
CA TYR A 186 -4.82 24.55 -0.78
C TYR A 186 -4.47 24.42 0.71
N ARG A 187 -5.49 24.16 1.55
CA ARG A 187 -5.32 24.03 3.00
C ARG A 187 -4.57 22.75 3.40
N PHE A 188 -4.65 21.70 2.60
CA PHE A 188 -3.97 20.42 2.86
C PHE A 188 -3.18 19.95 1.62
N PRO A 189 -2.04 20.59 1.30
CA PRO A 189 -1.28 20.34 0.08
C PRO A 189 -0.55 18.99 0.06
N ILE A 190 -0.26 18.42 1.23
CA ILE A 190 0.46 17.13 1.39
C ILE A 190 -0.44 15.93 1.00
N LEU A 191 -1.73 16.18 0.73
CA LEU A 191 -2.74 15.17 0.43
C LEU A 191 -3.06 15.04 -1.08
N ASP A 192 -2.36 15.78 -1.94
CA ASP A 192 -2.41 15.60 -3.40
C ASP A 192 -1.09 15.01 -3.89
N VAL A 193 -0.91 13.69 -3.71
CA VAL A 193 -0.10 12.93 -4.66
C VAL A 193 -0.97 12.72 -5.90
N ASP A 194 -1.02 13.79 -6.69
CA ASP A 194 -1.05 13.84 -8.14
C ASP A 194 -2.29 13.31 -8.93
N VAL A 195 -3.33 14.15 -9.04
CA VAL A 195 -4.31 14.10 -10.16
C VAL A 195 -3.92 15.06 -11.30
N ARG A 196 -2.75 15.73 -11.24
CA ARG A 196 -2.39 16.81 -12.20
C ARG A 196 -1.17 16.53 -13.09
N LYS A 197 -0.44 15.43 -12.94
CA LYS A 197 0.62 15.04 -13.89
C LYS A 197 0.15 14.40 -15.22
N ILE A 198 -1.16 14.29 -15.48
CA ILE A 198 -1.69 13.73 -16.76
C ILE A 198 -1.83 14.79 -17.88
N LYS A 199 -1.52 16.08 -17.66
CA LYS A 199 -1.72 17.12 -18.70
C LYS A 199 -0.47 17.75 -19.33
N ARG A 200 0.67 17.05 -19.34
CA ARG A 200 1.81 17.43 -20.20
C ARG A 200 2.47 16.21 -20.82
N LEU A 201 1.80 15.67 -21.83
CA LEU A 201 2.36 14.90 -22.96
C LEU A 201 1.29 14.89 -24.06
N CYS A 202 1.02 16.08 -24.60
CA CYS A 202 0.67 16.30 -26.00
C CYS A 202 1.78 17.17 -26.57
#